data_AF-A0AA94EHX8-F1
#
_entry.id   AF-A0AA94EHX8-F1
#
_cell.length_a   1.000
_cell.length_b   1.000
_cell.length_c   1.000
_cell.angle_alpha   90.00
_cell.angle_beta   90.00
_cell.angle_gamma   90.00
#
_symmetry.space_group_name_H-M   'P 1'
#
loop_
_entity.id
_entity.type
_entity.pdbx_description
1 polymer ?
#
loop_
_entity_poly.entity_id
_entity_poly.type
_entity_poly.pdbx_seq_one_letter_code
_entity_poly.pdbx_strand_id
1 'polypeptide(L)' 'MRPSNKKLLFRYLLLFPIYNVVGIAVGSYVLYLLFGWEKSYAIAFFKVGAVFLVLLFYLLNIRTLITAISGTFSSKKSL' A
#
# COMPACT_ATOMS: atom_id res chain seq x y z
N MET A 1 14.64 18.70 13.54
CA MET A 1 14.60 18.89 12.07
C MET A 1 13.28 18.36 11.52
N ARG A 2 12.45 19.20 10.89
CA ARG A 2 11.24 18.72 10.20
C ARG A 2 11.66 17.85 9.00
N PRO A 3 11.07 16.66 8.81
CA PRO A 3 11.36 15.86 7.63
C PRO A 3 10.97 16.64 6.37
N SER A 4 11.78 16.54 5.31
CA SER A 4 11.42 17.17 4.04
C SER A 4 10.12 16.56 3.49
N ASN A 5 9.30 17.38 2.82
CA ASN A 5 8.02 16.95 2.24
C ASN A 5 8.19 15.72 1.32
N LYS A 6 9.34 15.58 0.66
CA LYS A 6 9.70 14.39 -0.15
C LYS A 6 9.87 13.12 0.68
N LYS A 7 10.51 13.21 1.84
CA LYS A 7 10.69 12.07 2.77
C LYS A 7 9.37 11.63 3.38
N LEU A 8 8.48 12.59 3.67
CA LEU A 8 7.11 12.31 4.09
C LEU A 8 6.31 11.61 2.99
N LEU A 9 6.42 12.08 1.74
CA LEU A 9 5.74 11.48 0.60
C LEU A 9 6.19 10.04 0.34
N PHE A 10 7.50 9.78 0.40
CA PHE A 10 8.04 8.43 0.25
C PHE A 10 7.56 7.48 1.35
N ARG A 11 7.51 7.96 2.61
CA ARG A 11 6.95 7.18 3.73
C ARG A 11 5.48 6.87 3.52
N TYR A 12 4.70 7.84 3.03
CA TYR A 12 3.29 7.63 2.72
C TYR A 12 3.09 6.55 1.64
N LEU A 13 3.83 6.63 0.54
CA LEU A 13 3.76 5.68 -0.57
C LEU A 13 4.12 4.24 -0.15
N LEU A 14 4.90 4.06 0.91
CA LEU A 14 5.23 2.74 1.47
C LEU A 14 4.26 2.28 2.55
N LEU A 15 3.90 3.15 3.49
CA LEU A 15 3.08 2.80 4.64
C LEU A 15 1.62 2.57 4.26
N PHE A 16 1.08 3.36 3.35
CA PHE A 16 -0.33 3.28 2.99
C PHE A 16 -0.72 1.93 2.35
N PRO A 17 0.05 1.36 1.40
CA PRO A 17 -0.16 0.00 0.93
C PRO A 17 -0.15 -1.05 2.05
N ILE A 18 0.76 -0.91 3.02
CA ILE A 18 0.83 -1.84 4.16
C ILE A 18 -0.44 -1.75 5.00
N TYR A 19 -0.94 -0.54 5.26
CA TYR A 19 -2.21 -0.36 5.97
C TYR A 19 -3.40 -0.95 5.21
N ASN A 20 -3.43 -0.86 3.87
CA ASN A 20 -4.46 -1.52 3.07
C ASN A 20 -4.41 -3.05 3.21
N VAL A 21 -3.21 -3.64 3.21
CA VAL A 21 -3.05 -5.09 3.42
C VAL A 21 -3.53 -5.50 4.81
N VAL A 22 -3.19 -4.73 5.85
CA VAL A 22 -3.68 -4.98 7.22
C VAL A 22 -5.20 -4.85 7.28
N GLY A 23 -5.76 -3.80 6.67
CA GLY A 23 -7.21 -3.58 6.60
C GLY A 23 -7.95 -4.74 5.95
N ILE A 24 -7.42 -5.28 4.84
CA ILE A 24 -7.98 -6.47 4.19
C ILE A 24 -7.75 -7.74 5.00
N ALA A 25 -6.65 -7.90 5.72
CA ALA A 25 -6.48 -9.03 6.63
C ALA A 25 -7.56 -9.06 7.71
N VAL A 26 -7.81 -7.91 8.34
CA VAL A 26 -8.87 -7.75 9.35
C VAL A 26 -10.25 -7.95 8.73
N GLY A 27 -10.53 -7.32 7.59
CA GLY A 27 -11.80 -7.47 6.88
C GLY A 27 -12.08 -8.91 6.49
N SER A 28 -11.11 -9.61 5.90
CA SER A 28 -11.23 -11.03 5.54
C SER A 28 -11.46 -11.91 6.76
N TYR A 29 -10.84 -11.61 7.91
CA TYR A 29 -11.08 -12.36 9.15
C TYR A 29 -12.50 -12.14 9.68
N VAL A 30 -12.99 -10.90 9.65
CA VAL A 30 -14.38 -10.59 10.04
C VAL A 30 -15.37 -11.31 9.13
N LEU A 31 -15.16 -11.26 7.80
CA LEU A 31 -16.02 -11.94 6.84
C LEU A 31 -15.98 -13.47 7.01
N TYR A 32 -14.80 -14.02 7.30
CA TYR A 32 -14.64 -15.44 7.63
C TYR A 32 -15.53 -15.86 8.81
N LEU A 33 -15.56 -15.08 9.89
CA LEU A 33 -16.39 -15.36 11.06
C LEU A 33 -17.88 -15.15 10.79
N LEU A 34 -18.25 -14.06 10.11
CA LEU A 34 -19.66 -13.69 9.88
C LEU A 34 -20.37 -14.62 8.91
N PHE A 35 -19.69 -15.08 7.87
CA PHE A 35 -20.27 -15.88 6.79
C PHE A 35 -19.85 -17.35 6.86
N GLY A 36 -19.10 -17.75 7.89
CA GLY A 36 -18.65 -19.13 8.06
C GLY A 36 -17.83 -19.65 6.87
N TRP A 37 -17.03 -18.79 6.25
CA TRP A 37 -16.26 -19.16 5.06
C TRP A 37 -15.28 -20.29 5.38
N GLU A 38 -14.96 -21.10 4.37
CA GLU A 38 -13.82 -21.99 4.50
C GLU A 38 -12.52 -21.18 4.66
N LYS A 39 -11.59 -21.69 5.49
CA LYS A 39 -10.30 -21.04 5.71
C LYS A 39 -9.50 -20.85 4.41
N SER A 40 -9.58 -21.83 3.50
CA SER A 40 -9.00 -21.78 2.15
C SER A 40 -9.50 -20.57 1.35
N TYR A 41 -10.83 -20.37 1.35
CA TYR A 41 -11.48 -19.26 0.68
C TYR A 41 -11.12 -17.92 1.30
N ALA A 42 -11.17 -17.78 2.62
CA ALA A 42 -10.80 -16.55 3.31
C ALA A 42 -9.35 -16.11 3.03
N ILE A 43 -8.41 -17.08 2.97
CA ILE A 43 -7.02 -16.82 2.58
C ILE A 43 -6.91 -16.39 1.12
N ALA A 44 -7.64 -17.04 0.21
CA ALA A 44 -7.64 -16.68 -1.20
C ALA A 44 -8.19 -15.26 -1.40
N PHE A 45 -9.32 -14.94 -0.74
CA PHE A 45 -9.93 -13.61 -0.76
C PHE A 45 -8.98 -12.53 -0.23
N PHE A 46 -8.33 -12.79 0.91
CA PHE A 46 -7.30 -11.90 1.46
C PHE A 46 -6.18 -11.63 0.44
N LYS A 47 -5.60 -12.68 -0.17
CA LYS A 47 -4.49 -12.54 -1.12
C LYS A 47 -4.89 -11.69 -2.34
N VAL A 48 -6.04 -12.01 -2.94
CA VAL A 48 -6.54 -11.29 -4.12
C VAL A 48 -6.86 -9.84 -3.76
N GLY A 49 -7.59 -9.61 -2.67
CA GLY A 49 -7.93 -8.26 -2.21
C GLY A 49 -6.71 -7.41 -1.87
N ALA A 50 -5.71 -7.99 -1.19
CA ALA A 50 -4.48 -7.31 -0.85
C ALA A 50 -3.70 -6.87 -2.09
N VAL A 51 -3.49 -7.77 -3.06
CA VAL A 51 -2.80 -7.44 -4.32
C VAL A 51 -3.58 -6.39 -5.10
N PHE A 52 -4.90 -6.58 -5.25
CA PHE A 52 -5.76 -5.66 -5.99
C PHE A 52 -5.71 -4.23 -5.42
N LEU A 53 -5.86 -4.06 -4.10
CA LEU A 53 -5.84 -2.74 -3.48
C LEU A 53 -4.47 -2.07 -3.54
N VAL A 54 -3.38 -2.82 -3.41
CA VAL A 54 -2.02 -2.28 -3.55
C VAL A 54 -1.78 -1.78 -4.97
N LEU A 55 -2.15 -2.59 -5.98
CA LEU A 55 -2.03 -2.18 -7.38
C LEU A 55 -2.92 -0.98 -7.69
N LEU A 56 -4.17 -0.98 -7.24
CA LEU A 56 -5.08 0.14 -7.41
C LEU A 56 -4.53 1.42 -6.79
N PHE A 57 -3.97 1.35 -5.58
CA PHE A 57 -3.34 2.49 -4.93
C PHE A 57 -2.23 3.10 -5.79
N TYR A 58 -1.32 2.28 -6.33
CA TYR A 58 -0.21 2.78 -7.16
C TYR A 58 -0.68 3.28 -8.52
N LEU A 59 -1.70 2.66 -9.12
CA LEU A 59 -2.30 3.16 -10.36
C LEU A 59 -2.93 4.55 -10.16
N LEU A 60 -3.70 4.72 -9.09
CA LEU A 60 -4.32 6.02 -8.76
C LEU A 60 -3.29 7.08 -8.34
N ASN A 61 -2.16 6.67 -7.79
CA ASN A 61 -1.10 7.56 -7.33
C ASN A 61 0.15 7.54 -8.23
N ILE A 62 0.01 7.15 -9.51
CA ILE A 62 1.15 6.92 -10.41
C ILE A 62 1.98 8.19 -10.63
N ARG A 63 1.33 9.36 -10.76
CA ARG A 63 2.02 10.65 -10.93
C ARG A 63 2.87 10.99 -9.71
N THR A 64 2.27 10.80 -8.53
CA THR A 64 2.92 11.02 -7.23
C THR A 64 4.11 10.08 -7.03
N LEU A 65 3.98 8.83 -7.45
CA LEU A 65 5.07 7.84 -7.44
C LEU A 65 6.24 8.27 -8.34
N ILE A 66 5.95 8.70 -9.57
CA ILE A 66 6.97 9.21 -10.50
C ILE A 66 7.69 10.42 -9.91
N THR A 67 6.96 11.39 -9.34
CA THR A 67 7.56 12.56 -8.70
C THR A 67 8.44 12.18 -7.50
N ALA A 68 8.01 11.23 -6.68
CA ALA A 68 8.79 10.75 -5.55
C ALA A 68 10.09 10.06 -6.00
N ILE A 69 10.03 9.22 -7.04
CA ILE A 69 11.20 8.50 -7.57
C ILE A 69 12.17 9.46 -8.26
N SER A 70 11.69 10.28 -9.20
CA SER A 70 12.52 11.24 -9.94
C SER A 70 13.12 12.31 -9.03
N GLY A 71 12.36 12.78 -8.04
CA GLY A 71 12.82 13.74 -7.04
C GLY A 71 13.86 13.18 -6.05
N THR A 72 13.91 11.86 -5.88
CA THR A 72 14.92 11.15 -5.06
C THR A 72 16.23 10.99 -5.82
N PHE A 73 16.18 10.69 -7.12
CA PHE A 73 17.39 10.57 -7.97
C PHE A 73 18.12 11.90 -8.21
N SER A 74 17.39 13.00 -8.37
CA SER A 74 18.01 14.31 -8.58
C SER A 74 18.77 14.84 -7.35
N SER A 75 18.35 14.47 -6.13
CA SER A 75 19.02 14.87 -4.89
C SER A 75 20.41 14.26 -4.70
N LYS A 76 20.77 13.20 -5.44
CA LYS A 76 22.09 12.55 -5.34
C LYS A 76 23.13 13.11 -6.32
N LYS A 77 22.76 14.06 -7.19
CA LYS A 77 23.63 14.54 -8.28
C LYS A 77 24.39 15.84 -7.98
N SER A 78 24.31 16.37 -6.75
CA SER A 78 24.99 17.62 -6.35
C SER A 78 26.11 17.41 -5.32
N LEU A 79 26.95 16.40 -5.54
CA LEU A 79 28.23 16.25 -4.86
C LEU A 79 29.33 16.18 -5.91
#